data_AF-A0A2V5VWD3-F1
#
_entry.id   AF-A0A2V5VWD3-F1
#
_cell.length_a   1.000
_cell.length_b   1.000
_cell.length_c   1.000
_cell.angle_alpha   90.00
_cell.angle_beta   90.00
_cell.angle_gamma   90.00
#
_symmetry.space_group_name_H-M   'P 1'
#
loop_
_entity.id
_entity.type
_entity.pdbx_description
1 polymer ?
#
loop_
_entity_poly.entity_id
_entity_poly.type
_entity_poly.pdbx_seq_one_letter_code
_entity_poly.pdbx_strand_id
1 'polypeptide(L)'
;MKIALLVFVGLIVVAVIAYFLLFPRNTFISFSRPSGGTVTFSRTGVSLEAAPDHYATNGFEHIKPYVARLLVPTNRFKFLHIFTPDGNRGFGFSARDGLVQAGLSVEWRQEAQREAAIRAFFSSLGIAPSRDYLAGNGGVPDATRILDYPIAGSTAEVTALTERILQELCGVSPTEALDISYGDK
;
A
#
# COMPACT_ATOMS: atom_id res chain seq x y z
N MET A 1 -5.78 44.65 -15.76
CA MET A 1 -5.24 43.26 -15.90
C MET A 1 -3.82 43.08 -15.36
N LYS A 2 -2.82 43.89 -15.76
CA LYS A 2 -1.41 43.71 -15.33
C LYS A 2 -1.19 43.81 -13.81
N ILE A 3 -1.84 44.76 -13.13
CA ILE A 3 -1.72 44.94 -11.68
C ILE A 3 -2.36 43.76 -10.92
N ALA A 4 -3.54 43.32 -11.33
CA ALA A 4 -4.19 42.14 -10.74
C ALA A 4 -3.36 40.87 -10.90
N LEU A 5 -2.69 40.70 -12.06
CA LEU A 5 -1.78 39.58 -12.29
C LEU A 5 -0.54 39.65 -11.38
N LEU A 6 0.06 40.84 -11.22
CA LEU A 6 1.21 41.04 -10.32
C LEU A 6 0.86 40.77 -8.86
N VAL A 7 -0.31 41.23 -8.40
CA VAL A 7 -0.80 40.96 -7.03
C VAL A 7 -1.05 39.47 -6.84
N PHE A 8 -1.68 38.81 -7.81
CA PHE A 8 -1.93 37.37 -7.76
C PHE A 8 -0.64 36.54 -7.71
N VAL A 9 0.35 36.86 -8.55
CA VAL A 9 1.67 36.22 -8.53
C VAL A 9 2.39 36.48 -7.20
N GLY A 10 2.33 37.71 -6.68
CA GLY A 10 2.91 38.06 -5.38
C GLY A 10 2.32 37.24 -4.24
N LEU A 11 1.00 37.06 -4.22
CA LEU A 11 0.31 36.22 -3.24
C LEU A 11 0.71 34.75 -3.33
N ILE A 12 0.84 34.20 -4.54
CA ILE A 12 1.32 32.82 -4.74
C ILE A 12 2.74 32.66 -4.21
N VAL A 13 3.64 33.59 -4.52
CA VAL A 13 5.03 33.52 -4.07
C VAL A 13 5.11 33.57 -2.53
N VAL A 14 4.37 34.47 -1.89
CA VAL A 14 4.31 34.55 -0.42
C VAL A 14 3.73 33.27 0.18
N ALA A 15 2.67 32.70 -0.39
CA ALA A 15 2.08 31.46 0.08
C ALA A 15 3.05 30.27 -0.04
N VAL A 16 3.80 30.19 -1.15
CA VAL A 16 4.83 29.17 -1.36
C VAL A 16 5.97 29.33 -0.35
N ILE A 17 6.49 30.55 -0.15
CA ILE A 17 7.56 30.82 0.84
C ILE A 17 7.07 30.48 2.26
N ALA A 18 5.87 30.93 2.64
CA ALA A 18 5.27 30.61 3.93
C ALA A 18 5.13 29.10 4.11
N TYR A 19 4.73 28.36 3.07
CA TYR A 19 4.69 26.90 3.12
C TYR A 19 6.08 26.28 3.38
N PHE A 20 7.13 26.78 2.71
CA PHE A 20 8.51 26.30 2.92
C PHE A 20 9.13 26.71 4.27
N LEU A 21 8.63 27.76 4.93
CA LEU A 21 9.12 28.20 6.24
C LEU A 21 8.34 27.58 7.41
N LEU A 22 7.02 27.43 7.26
CA LEU A 22 6.14 27.01 8.36
C LEU A 22 6.00 25.50 8.47
N PHE A 23 6.18 24.74 7.38
CA PHE A 23 6.00 23.30 7.39
C PHE A 23 7.34 22.57 7.37
N PRO A 24 7.55 21.56 8.24
CA PRO A 24 8.76 20.73 8.24
C PRO A 24 9.14 20.19 6.86
N ARG A 25 10.42 19.84 6.66
CA ARG A 25 10.92 19.27 5.39
C ARG A 25 10.16 18.01 4.94
N ASN A 26 9.55 17.29 5.87
CA ASN A 26 8.83 16.04 5.64
C ASN A 26 7.31 16.23 5.55
N THR A 27 6.84 17.46 5.33
CA THR A 27 5.41 17.72 5.12
C THR A 27 5.04 17.45 3.67
N PHE A 28 3.93 16.74 3.49
CA PHE A 28 3.31 16.46 2.20
C PHE A 28 1.89 17.01 2.21
N ILE A 29 1.41 17.53 1.07
CA ILE A 29 0.00 17.85 0.88
C ILE A 29 -0.57 16.84 -0.09
N SER A 30 -1.59 16.11 0.35
CA SER A 30 -2.28 15.12 -0.47
C SER A 30 -3.69 15.58 -0.78
N PHE A 31 -4.07 15.59 -2.06
CA PHE A 31 -5.44 15.81 -2.51
C PHE A 31 -6.00 14.49 -3.03
N SER A 32 -6.97 13.94 -2.31
CA SER A 32 -7.70 12.74 -2.73
C SER A 32 -8.86 13.16 -3.64
N ARG A 33 -8.98 12.50 -4.79
CA ARG A 33 -10.11 12.72 -5.70
C ARG A 33 -11.32 11.90 -5.25
N PRO A 34 -12.56 12.39 -5.44
CA PRO A 34 -13.77 11.64 -5.11
C PRO A 34 -13.87 10.29 -5.84
N SER A 35 -13.30 10.19 -7.05
CA SER A 35 -13.23 8.99 -7.87
C SER A 35 -12.05 8.06 -7.52
N GLY A 36 -11.35 8.31 -6.40
CA GLY A 36 -10.12 7.62 -6.03
C GLY A 36 -8.84 8.24 -6.62
N GLY A 37 -7.71 7.83 -6.06
CA GLY A 37 -6.38 8.31 -6.42
C GLY A 37 -6.00 9.62 -5.73
N THR A 38 -4.70 9.82 -5.54
CA THR A 38 -4.15 10.90 -4.71
C THR A 38 -3.10 11.68 -5.49
N VAL A 39 -3.16 13.00 -5.40
CA VAL A 39 -2.06 13.87 -5.84
C VAL A 39 -1.31 14.34 -4.60
N THR A 40 -0.09 13.86 -4.42
CA THR A 40 0.76 14.21 -3.28
C THR A 40 1.84 15.18 -3.73
N PHE A 41 1.83 16.38 -3.17
CA PHE A 41 2.87 17.38 -3.31
C PHE A 41 3.86 17.24 -2.16
N SER A 42 5.14 17.17 -2.50
CA SER A 42 6.25 17.28 -1.57
C SER A 42 7.12 18.48 -1.96
N ARG A 43 8.10 18.82 -1.12
CA ARG A 43 9.12 19.82 -1.46
C ARG A 43 9.95 19.46 -2.71
N THR A 44 10.03 18.18 -3.06
CA THR A 44 10.91 17.66 -4.12
C THR A 44 10.18 17.14 -5.34
N GLY A 45 8.85 17.11 -5.33
CA GLY A 45 8.09 16.67 -6.50
C GLY A 45 6.60 16.52 -6.27
N VAL A 46 5.94 16.04 -7.33
CA VAL A 46 4.53 15.69 -7.35
C VAL A 46 4.42 14.21 -7.63
N SER A 47 3.69 13.48 -6.80
CA SER A 47 3.35 12.07 -6.99
C SER A 47 1.88 11.96 -7.36
N LEU A 48 1.60 11.22 -8.43
CA LEU A 48 0.25 10.88 -8.87
C LEU A 48 0.03 9.40 -8.56
N GLU A 49 -0.89 9.13 -7.65
CA GLU A 49 -1.36 7.79 -7.36
C GLU A 49 -2.70 7.57 -8.07
N ALA A 50 -2.76 6.52 -8.90
CA ALA A 50 -3.98 6.13 -9.57
C ALA A 50 -5.01 5.63 -8.55
N ALA A 51 -6.30 5.71 -8.90
CA ALA A 51 -7.33 5.03 -8.12
C ALA A 51 -7.10 3.51 -8.18
N PRO A 52 -7.46 2.76 -7.13
CA PRO A 52 -7.54 1.31 -7.23
C PRO A 52 -8.54 0.91 -8.33
N ASP A 53 -8.28 -0.22 -8.96
CA ASP A 53 -9.27 -0.90 -9.77
C ASP A 53 -10.31 -1.52 -8.82
N HIS A 54 -11.55 -1.01 -8.89
CA HIS A 54 -12.66 -1.43 -8.03
C HIS A 54 -13.47 -2.56 -8.66
N TYR A 55 -13.55 -3.69 -7.96
CA TYR A 55 -14.37 -4.84 -8.32
C TYR A 55 -15.47 -5.01 -7.29
N ALA A 56 -16.71 -4.69 -7.67
CA ALA A 56 -17.85 -4.65 -6.75
C ALA A 56 -18.27 -6.04 -6.22
N THR A 57 -17.96 -7.11 -6.95
CA THR A 57 -18.18 -8.51 -6.56
C THR A 57 -17.10 -9.38 -7.18
N ASN A 58 -16.96 -10.61 -6.68
CA ASN A 58 -16.06 -11.64 -7.23
C ASN A 58 -14.61 -11.15 -7.41
N GLY A 59 -14.11 -10.32 -6.48
CA GLY A 59 -12.81 -9.68 -6.63
C GLY A 59 -11.64 -10.65 -6.85
N PHE A 60 -11.78 -11.90 -6.38
CA PHE A 60 -10.76 -12.94 -6.52
C PHE A 60 -10.46 -13.29 -7.99
N GLU A 61 -11.48 -13.26 -8.85
CA GLU A 61 -11.33 -13.56 -10.29
C GLU A 61 -10.39 -12.59 -11.01
N HIS A 62 -10.17 -11.41 -10.41
CA HIS A 62 -9.36 -10.35 -10.97
C HIS A 62 -7.92 -10.30 -10.44
N ILE A 63 -7.53 -11.15 -9.48
CA ILE A 63 -6.20 -11.10 -8.83
C ILE A 63 -5.09 -11.55 -9.79
N LYS A 64 -5.32 -12.62 -10.55
CA LYS A 64 -4.29 -13.31 -11.34
C LYS A 64 -3.51 -12.40 -12.31
N PRO A 65 -4.15 -11.49 -13.08
CA PRO A 65 -3.43 -10.55 -13.94
C PRO A 65 -2.46 -9.63 -13.19
N TYR A 66 -2.80 -9.17 -11.98
CA TYR A 66 -1.92 -8.33 -11.18
C TYR A 66 -0.73 -9.10 -10.64
N VAL A 67 -0.96 -10.33 -10.16
CA VAL A 67 0.12 -11.22 -9.73
C VAL A 67 1.07 -11.51 -10.89
N ALA A 68 0.54 -11.78 -12.09
CA ALA A 68 1.38 -12.00 -13.28
C ALA A 68 2.32 -10.81 -13.53
N ARG A 69 1.79 -9.57 -13.46
CA ARG A 69 2.58 -8.33 -13.61
C ARG A 69 3.57 -8.11 -12.46
N LEU A 70 3.20 -8.50 -11.23
CA LEU A 70 4.07 -8.40 -10.07
C LEU A 70 5.30 -9.32 -10.21
N LEU A 71 5.14 -10.50 -10.80
CA LEU A 71 6.23 -11.48 -10.92
C LEU A 71 7.18 -11.25 -12.11
N VAL A 72 6.84 -10.39 -13.07
CA VAL A 72 7.76 -10.03 -14.17
C VAL A 72 9.01 -9.35 -13.61
N PRO A 73 10.23 -9.90 -13.74
CA PRO A 73 11.42 -9.27 -13.15
C PRO A 73 11.68 -7.86 -13.69
N THR A 74 11.88 -6.90 -12.80
CA THR A 74 12.27 -5.51 -13.13
C THR A 74 13.28 -4.99 -12.10
N ASN A 75 14.00 -3.92 -12.45
CA ASN A 75 14.88 -3.17 -11.53
C ASN A 75 14.13 -2.07 -10.76
N ARG A 76 12.81 -1.99 -10.93
CA ARG A 76 11.94 -0.98 -10.33
C ARG A 76 11.23 -1.56 -9.12
N PHE A 77 10.82 -0.68 -8.21
CA PHE A 77 10.01 -1.09 -7.07
C PHE A 77 8.58 -1.27 -7.53
N LYS A 78 8.01 -2.45 -7.30
CA LYS A 78 6.60 -2.71 -7.59
C LYS A 78 5.85 -3.01 -6.32
N PHE A 79 4.57 -2.65 -6.30
CA PHE A 79 3.67 -3.03 -5.24
C PHE A 79 2.33 -3.47 -5.80
N LEU A 80 1.67 -4.35 -5.06
CA LEU A 80 0.32 -4.80 -5.32
C LEU A 80 -0.43 -4.79 -3.98
N HIS A 81 -1.37 -3.90 -3.82
CA HIS A 81 -2.22 -3.80 -2.64
C HIS A 81 -3.61 -4.33 -2.98
N ILE A 82 -4.14 -5.21 -2.15
CA ILE A 82 -5.46 -5.82 -2.33
C ILE A 82 -6.21 -5.67 -1.01
N PHE A 83 -7.24 -4.83 -1.02
CA PHE A 83 -8.03 -4.50 0.17
C PHE A 83 -9.53 -4.53 -0.13
N THR A 84 -10.33 -4.70 0.91
CA THR A 84 -11.75 -4.39 0.86
C THR A 84 -11.94 -2.87 0.70
N PRO A 85 -13.06 -2.40 0.12
CA PRO A 85 -13.27 -0.96 -0.13
C PRO A 85 -13.25 -0.05 1.11
N ASP A 86 -13.45 -0.63 2.31
CA ASP A 86 -13.31 0.08 3.59
C ASP A 86 -11.86 0.23 4.06
N GLY A 87 -10.89 -0.38 3.34
CA GLY A 87 -9.47 -0.36 3.62
C GLY A 87 -9.02 -1.19 4.83
N ASN A 88 -9.94 -1.87 5.53
CA ASN A 88 -9.64 -2.50 6.82
C ASN A 88 -9.11 -3.94 6.69
N ARG A 89 -9.51 -4.65 5.63
CA ARG A 89 -9.13 -6.05 5.41
C ARG A 89 -8.37 -6.18 4.11
N GLY A 90 -7.17 -6.73 4.17
CA GLY A 90 -6.33 -6.89 3.01
C GLY A 90 -4.86 -6.99 3.39
N PHE A 91 -4.03 -7.02 2.35
CA PHE A 91 -2.58 -7.03 2.49
C PHE A 91 -1.92 -6.51 1.22
N GLY A 92 -0.59 -6.39 1.25
CA GLY A 92 0.19 -5.95 0.12
C GLY A 92 1.31 -6.91 -0.24
N PHE A 93 1.69 -6.92 -1.52
CA PHE A 93 3.00 -7.35 -1.95
C PHE A 93 3.88 -6.16 -2.25
N SER A 94 5.17 -6.34 -2.00
CA SER A 94 6.22 -5.52 -2.60
C SER A 94 7.17 -6.41 -3.40
N ALA A 95 7.72 -5.88 -4.49
CA ALA A 95 8.72 -6.57 -5.28
C ALA A 95 9.86 -5.61 -5.62
N ARG A 96 11.09 -6.02 -5.30
CA ARG A 96 12.31 -5.24 -5.53
C ARG A 96 13.49 -6.17 -5.67
N ASP A 97 14.39 -5.88 -6.60
CA ASP A 97 15.65 -6.61 -6.78
C ASP A 97 15.43 -8.14 -6.96
N GLY A 98 14.34 -8.50 -7.65
CA GLY A 98 13.95 -9.89 -7.90
C GLY A 98 13.31 -10.62 -6.71
N LEU A 99 13.21 -9.98 -5.54
CA LEU A 99 12.54 -10.52 -4.36
C LEU A 99 11.11 -10.00 -4.28
N VAL A 100 10.15 -10.90 -4.14
CA VAL A 100 8.74 -10.58 -3.86
C VAL A 100 8.46 -10.89 -2.39
N GLN A 101 7.79 -9.99 -1.70
CA GLN A 101 7.44 -10.12 -0.29
C GLN A 101 5.95 -9.85 -0.08
N ALA A 102 5.27 -10.72 0.67
CA ALA A 102 3.95 -10.43 1.21
C ALA A 102 4.12 -9.67 2.53
N GLY A 103 3.64 -8.44 2.58
CA GLY A 103 3.68 -7.57 3.75
C GLY A 103 2.33 -7.51 4.46
N LEU A 104 2.35 -7.78 5.76
CA LEU A 104 1.20 -7.62 6.65
C LEU A 104 1.58 -6.73 7.84
N SER A 105 0.64 -5.88 8.23
CA SER A 105 0.77 -4.98 9.39
C SER A 105 -0.29 -5.32 10.43
N VAL A 106 0.10 -5.26 11.70
CA VAL A 106 -0.77 -5.60 12.84
C VAL A 106 -0.57 -4.57 13.94
N GLU A 107 -1.65 -4.05 14.51
CA GLU A 107 -1.61 -3.20 15.70
C GLU A 107 -1.24 -4.07 16.92
N TRP A 108 0.06 -4.18 17.21
CA TRP A 108 0.60 -5.31 18.00
C TRP A 108 0.06 -5.38 19.45
N ARG A 109 -0.35 -4.24 20.02
CA ARG A 109 -0.95 -4.20 21.37
C ARG A 109 -2.40 -4.66 21.42
N GLN A 110 -3.10 -4.63 20.28
CA GLN A 110 -4.54 -4.89 20.19
C GLN A 110 -4.85 -6.20 19.47
N GLU A 111 -3.99 -6.61 18.54
CA GLU A 111 -4.26 -7.67 17.59
C GLU A 111 -3.33 -8.90 17.77
N ALA A 112 -3.04 -9.27 19.02
CA ALA A 112 -2.14 -10.39 19.33
C ALA A 112 -2.57 -11.72 18.67
N GLN A 113 -3.87 -11.98 18.58
CA GLN A 113 -4.41 -13.18 17.92
C GLN A 113 -4.15 -13.18 16.41
N ARG A 114 -4.29 -12.01 15.76
CA ARG A 114 -4.03 -11.86 14.32
C ARG A 114 -2.54 -12.03 14.03
N GLU A 115 -1.67 -11.43 14.84
CA GLU A 115 -0.22 -11.64 14.72
C GLU A 115 0.13 -13.14 14.81
N ALA A 116 -0.41 -13.85 15.80
CA ALA A 116 -0.19 -15.29 15.96
C ALA A 116 -0.71 -16.10 14.76
N ALA A 117 -1.89 -15.76 14.23
CA ALA A 117 -2.46 -16.42 13.06
C ALA A 117 -1.60 -16.24 11.80
N ILE A 118 -1.10 -15.02 11.56
CA ILE A 118 -0.19 -14.74 10.44
C ILE A 118 1.08 -15.58 10.58
N ARG A 119 1.71 -15.58 11.75
CA ARG A 119 2.93 -16.36 12.00
C ARG A 119 2.70 -17.86 11.81
N ALA A 120 1.58 -18.38 12.32
CA ALA A 120 1.22 -19.79 12.18
C ALA A 120 0.98 -20.17 10.71
N PHE A 121 0.27 -19.32 9.96
CA PHE A 121 0.00 -19.54 8.53
C PHE A 121 1.30 -19.66 7.74
N PHE A 122 2.21 -18.69 7.82
CA PHE A 122 3.47 -18.75 7.06
C PHE A 122 4.43 -19.83 7.57
N SER A 123 4.47 -20.09 8.88
CA SER A 123 5.22 -21.20 9.46
C SER A 123 4.76 -22.56 8.91
N SER A 124 3.43 -22.76 8.74
CA SER A 124 2.88 -23.98 8.14
C SER A 124 3.31 -24.21 6.69
N LEU A 125 3.68 -23.12 5.99
CA LEU A 125 4.23 -23.15 4.64
C LEU A 125 5.76 -23.27 4.61
N GLY A 126 6.41 -23.32 5.78
CA GLY A 126 7.87 -23.33 5.91
C GLY A 126 8.53 -21.98 5.57
N ILE A 127 7.77 -20.88 5.59
CA ILE A 127 8.24 -19.55 5.21
C ILE A 127 8.50 -18.73 6.48
N ALA A 128 9.78 -18.41 6.73
CA ALA A 128 10.17 -17.51 7.81
C ALA A 128 10.02 -16.03 7.38
N PRO A 129 9.73 -15.10 8.30
CA PRO A 129 9.69 -13.69 7.97
C PRO A 129 11.10 -13.20 7.61
N SER A 130 11.18 -12.45 6.52
CA SER A 130 12.39 -11.75 6.10
C SER A 130 12.56 -10.40 6.79
N ARG A 131 11.45 -9.79 7.22
CA ARG A 131 11.45 -8.61 8.10
C ARG A 131 10.38 -8.79 9.17
N ASP A 132 10.76 -8.51 10.41
CA ASP A 132 9.91 -8.55 11.58
C ASP A 132 10.37 -7.44 12.52
N TYR A 133 9.62 -6.35 12.57
CA TYR A 133 9.99 -5.19 13.39
C TYR A 133 8.77 -4.39 13.81
N LEU A 134 8.95 -3.57 14.84
CA LEU A 134 7.95 -2.60 15.29
C LEU A 134 8.20 -1.26 14.59
N ALA A 135 7.13 -0.68 14.06
CA ALA A 135 7.09 0.62 13.43
C ALA A 135 6.20 1.57 14.23
N GLY A 136 6.57 2.85 14.23
CA GLY A 136 5.69 3.88 14.77
C GLY A 136 4.52 4.17 13.83
N ASN A 137 3.39 4.58 14.39
CA ASN A 137 2.20 5.01 13.65
C ASN A 137 1.66 6.31 14.29
N GLY A 138 1.48 7.37 13.50
CA GLY A 138 0.87 8.62 13.98
C GLY A 138 1.58 9.27 15.19
N GLY A 139 2.89 9.10 15.34
CA GLY A 139 3.66 9.63 16.48
C GLY A 139 3.66 8.74 17.72
N VAL A 140 2.97 7.60 17.68
CA VAL A 140 3.08 6.53 18.69
C VAL A 140 4.24 5.63 18.30
N PRO A 141 5.33 5.58 19.08
CA PRO A 141 6.44 4.65 18.83
C PRO A 141 5.97 3.21 19.02
N ASP A 142 6.51 2.30 18.20
CA ASP A 142 6.19 0.88 18.26
C ASP A 142 4.69 0.64 18.38
N ALA A 143 3.91 1.10 17.39
CA ALA A 143 2.47 0.94 17.36
C ALA A 143 2.07 -0.27 16.53
N THR A 144 2.81 -0.53 15.46
CA THR A 144 2.46 -1.51 14.44
C THR A 144 3.60 -2.52 14.26
N ARG A 145 3.28 -3.80 14.32
CA ARG A 145 4.17 -4.89 13.90
C ARG A 145 4.11 -5.01 12.38
N ILE A 146 5.28 -4.98 11.74
CA ILE A 146 5.43 -5.20 10.29
C ILE A 146 6.04 -6.58 10.09
N LEU A 147 5.39 -7.40 9.27
CA LEU A 147 5.82 -8.76 8.92
C LEU A 147 5.89 -8.90 7.40
N ASP A 148 7.10 -9.08 6.86
CA ASP A 148 7.33 -9.30 5.44
C ASP A 148 7.84 -10.73 5.19
N TYR A 149 7.09 -11.52 4.41
CA TYR A 149 7.42 -12.91 4.09
C TYR A 149 7.88 -13.05 2.64
N PRO A 150 9.05 -13.66 2.36
CA PRO A 150 9.52 -13.86 1.00
C PRO A 150 8.63 -14.87 0.28
N ILE A 151 8.16 -14.50 -0.90
CA ILE A 151 7.28 -15.32 -1.73
C ILE A 151 7.99 -15.68 -3.03
N ALA A 152 7.92 -16.96 -3.36
CA ALA A 152 8.41 -17.50 -4.63
C ALA A 152 7.37 -18.47 -5.19
N GLY A 153 7.33 -18.59 -6.51
CA GLY A 153 6.41 -19.48 -7.20
C GLY A 153 6.00 -18.94 -8.55
N SER A 154 5.28 -19.78 -9.30
CA SER A 154 4.58 -19.40 -10.51
C SER A 154 3.43 -18.43 -10.22
N THR A 155 2.93 -17.76 -11.26
CA THR A 155 1.73 -16.92 -11.15
C THR A 155 0.55 -17.68 -10.53
N ALA A 156 0.34 -18.95 -10.89
CA ALA A 156 -0.76 -19.74 -10.35
C ALA A 156 -0.60 -19.99 -8.84
N GLU A 157 0.60 -20.37 -8.39
CA GLU A 157 0.90 -20.62 -6.98
C GLU A 157 0.77 -19.35 -6.14
N VAL A 158 1.31 -18.22 -6.63
CA VAL A 158 1.23 -16.94 -5.92
C VAL A 158 -0.19 -16.39 -5.90
N THR A 159 -0.98 -16.59 -6.97
CA THR A 159 -2.41 -16.26 -6.96
C THR A 159 -3.16 -17.09 -5.92
N ALA A 160 -2.97 -18.43 -5.89
CA ALA A 160 -3.61 -19.28 -4.90
C ALA A 160 -3.21 -18.90 -3.46
N LEU A 161 -1.94 -18.56 -3.24
CA LEU A 161 -1.48 -18.05 -1.95
C LEU A 161 -2.14 -16.71 -1.58
N THR A 162 -2.29 -15.81 -2.56
CA THR A 162 -2.96 -14.51 -2.37
C THR A 162 -4.40 -14.70 -1.91
N GLU A 163 -5.14 -15.58 -2.57
CA GLU A 163 -6.53 -15.90 -2.23
C GLU A 163 -6.64 -16.52 -0.83
N ARG A 164 -5.73 -17.42 -0.47
CA ARG A 164 -5.66 -18.01 0.87
C ARG A 164 -5.35 -16.99 1.95
N ILE A 165 -4.41 -16.08 1.72
CA ILE A 165 -4.11 -14.99 2.67
C ILE A 165 -5.37 -14.13 2.88
N LEU A 166 -6.05 -13.74 1.80
CA LEU A 166 -7.27 -12.92 1.88
C LEU A 166 -8.38 -13.63 2.67
N GLN A 167 -8.60 -14.92 2.43
CA GLN A 167 -9.62 -15.69 3.13
C GLN A 167 -9.24 -15.98 4.58
N GLU A 168 -8.08 -16.61 4.79
CA GLU A 168 -7.69 -17.17 6.09
C GLU A 168 -7.19 -16.10 7.07
N LEU A 169 -6.50 -15.06 6.59
CA LEU A 169 -5.87 -14.04 7.43
C LEU A 169 -6.60 -12.70 7.42
N CYS A 170 -7.28 -12.37 6.32
CA CYS A 170 -8.01 -11.10 6.19
C CYS A 170 -9.53 -11.27 6.33
N GLY A 171 -10.06 -12.50 6.36
CA GLY A 171 -11.51 -12.73 6.47
C GLY A 171 -12.30 -12.16 5.29
N VAL A 172 -11.72 -12.17 4.09
CA VAL A 172 -12.37 -11.71 2.85
C VAL A 172 -12.96 -12.89 2.10
N SER A 173 -14.24 -12.81 1.73
CA SER A 173 -14.89 -13.89 0.97
C SER A 173 -14.62 -13.78 -0.54
N PRO A 174 -14.65 -14.89 -1.32
CA PRO A 174 -14.39 -14.86 -2.76
C PRO A 174 -15.30 -13.92 -3.56
N THR A 175 -16.55 -13.77 -3.09
CA THR A 175 -17.59 -12.97 -3.75
C THR A 175 -17.58 -11.51 -3.34
N GLU A 176 -16.74 -11.14 -2.37
CA GLU A 176 -16.68 -9.80 -1.81
C GLU A 176 -16.06 -8.79 -2.78
N ALA A 177 -16.36 -7.51 -2.54
CA ALA A 177 -15.76 -6.42 -3.27
C ALA A 177 -14.27 -6.29 -2.91
N LEU A 178 -13.44 -5.96 -3.91
CA LEU A 178 -12.02 -5.68 -3.74
C LEU A 178 -11.61 -4.43 -4.49
N ASP A 179 -10.74 -3.66 -3.84
CA ASP A 179 -9.96 -2.60 -4.44
C ASP A 179 -8.53 -3.12 -4.64
N ILE A 180 -8.08 -3.15 -5.90
CA ILE A 180 -6.76 -3.64 -6.28
C ILE A 180 -5.94 -2.48 -6.82
N SER A 181 -4.84 -2.15 -6.14
CA SER A 181 -3.88 -1.13 -6.58
C SER A 181 -2.57 -1.77 -6.99
N TYR A 182 -2.09 -1.44 -8.19
CA TYR A 182 -0.77 -1.83 -8.66
C TYR A 182 0.04 -0.60 -9.03
N GLY A 183 1.30 -0.57 -8.61
CA GLY A 183 2.23 0.46 -9.06
C GLY A 183 3.62 -0.09 -9.33
N ASP A 184 4.31 0.60 -10.24
CA ASP A 184 5.67 0.34 -10.69
C ASP A 184 6.42 1.68 -10.66
N LYS A 185 7.36 1.82 -9.71
CA LYS A 185 8.09 3.04 -9.39
C LYS A 185 9.58 2.90 -9.71
#